data_AF-A0A6V7K091-F1
#
_entry.id   AF-A0A6V7K091-F1
#
_cell.length_a   1.000
_cell.length_b   1.000
_cell.length_c   1.000
_cell.angle_alpha   90.00
_cell.angle_beta   90.00
_cell.angle_gamma   90.00
#
_symmetry.space_group_name_H-M   'P 1'
#
loop_
_entity.id
_entity.type
_entity.pdbx_description
1 polymer ?
#
loop_
_entity_poly.entity_id
_entity_poly.type
_entity_poly.pdbx_seq_one_letter_code
_entity_poly.pdbx_strand_id
1 'polypeptide(L)'
;MYRQQAKTPENDSLDFSIVRRYNSKPNFPKPKIVGYWSVDGARILHHDTSQLRYYIPYKKSLVYYDLNDGLSNVKRRADSWDHEKLRNMLKWILLNKIKIIDNPTNQR
;
A
#
# COMPACT_ATOMS: atom_id res chain seq x y z
N MET A 1 5.06 -67.68 -22.72
CA MET A 1 4.18 -66.50 -22.61
C MET A 1 4.69 -65.61 -21.49
N TYR A 2 5.37 -64.51 -21.82
CA TYR A 2 5.96 -63.60 -20.84
C TYR A 2 4.94 -62.54 -20.41
N ARG A 3 4.65 -62.48 -19.11
CA ARG A 3 3.81 -61.47 -18.47
C ARG A 3 4.63 -60.19 -18.32
N GLN A 4 4.39 -59.20 -19.17
CA GLN A 4 4.96 -57.87 -18.99
C GLN A 4 4.29 -57.23 -17.76
N GLN A 5 5.10 -56.89 -16.75
CA GLN A 5 4.62 -56.06 -15.64
C GLN A 5 4.60 -54.61 -16.12
N ALA A 6 3.40 -54.01 -16.13
CA ALA A 6 3.25 -52.59 -16.41
C ALA A 6 3.92 -51.78 -15.30
N LYS A 7 4.91 -50.96 -15.67
CA LYS A 7 5.57 -50.01 -14.78
C LYS A 7 4.57 -48.88 -14.51
N THR A 8 4.05 -48.82 -13.29
CA THR A 8 3.20 -47.71 -12.81
C THR A 8 3.95 -46.39 -13.03
N PRO A 9 3.34 -45.35 -13.63
CA PRO A 9 4.02 -44.08 -13.78
C PRO A 9 4.29 -43.50 -12.40
N GLU A 10 5.56 -43.27 -12.08
CA GLU A 10 5.95 -42.44 -10.94
C GLU A 10 5.28 -41.08 -11.15
N ASN A 11 4.24 -40.85 -10.36
CA ASN A 11 3.53 -39.60 -10.30
C ASN A 11 4.48 -38.66 -9.57
N ASP A 12 5.36 -38.01 -10.34
CA ASP A 12 6.29 -36.98 -9.87
C ASP A 12 5.45 -35.79 -9.45
N SER A 13 4.82 -35.91 -8.28
CA SER A 13 4.16 -34.79 -7.62
C SER A 13 5.28 -33.81 -7.33
N LEU A 14 5.34 -32.74 -8.11
CA LEU A 14 6.12 -31.54 -7.80
C LEU A 14 5.63 -31.02 -6.45
N ASP A 15 6.18 -31.58 -5.39
CA ASP A 15 5.95 -31.16 -4.02
C ASP A 15 6.72 -29.86 -3.83
N PHE A 16 6.01 -28.75 -4.05
CA PHE A 16 6.54 -27.43 -3.75
C PHE A 16 6.54 -27.26 -2.22
N SER A 17 7.61 -27.74 -1.59
CA SER A 17 7.85 -27.41 -0.19
C SER A 17 8.25 -25.94 -0.07
N ILE A 18 7.48 -25.16 0.69
CA ILE A 18 7.86 -23.79 1.04
C ILE A 18 9.02 -23.88 2.02
N VAL A 19 10.24 -23.77 1.52
CA VAL A 19 11.44 -23.66 2.35
C VAL A 19 11.46 -22.25 2.95
N ARG A 20 10.94 -22.09 4.17
CA ARG A 20 11.05 -20.85 4.95
C ARG A 20 12.48 -20.67 5.48
N ARG A 21 13.44 -20.37 4.59
CA ARG A 21 14.80 -19.94 4.98
C ARG A 21 14.77 -18.47 5.39
N TYR A 22 14.33 -18.19 6.61
CA TYR A 22 14.79 -16.99 7.32
C TYR A 22 16.08 -17.35 8.04
N ASN A 23 17.20 -17.35 7.31
CA ASN A 23 18.54 -17.63 7.88
C ASN A 23 19.01 -16.51 8.83
N SER A 24 18.29 -15.39 8.89
CA SER A 24 18.54 -14.28 9.80
C SER A 24 17.27 -13.48 10.05
N LYS A 25 17.24 -12.75 11.17
CA LYS A 25 16.15 -11.84 11.51
C LYS A 25 16.00 -10.79 10.39
N PRO A 26 14.80 -10.58 9.82
CA PRO A 26 14.61 -9.57 8.79
C PRO A 26 15.01 -8.19 9.33
N ASN A 27 15.90 -7.52 8.61
CA ASN A 27 16.24 -6.13 8.89
C ASN A 27 15.12 -5.24 8.36
N PHE A 28 14.37 -4.62 9.27
CA PHE A 28 13.35 -3.62 8.93
C PHE A 28 13.95 -2.23 9.17
N PRO A 29 14.45 -1.55 8.13
CA PRO A 29 14.95 -0.19 8.31
C PRO A 29 13.83 0.73 8.80
N LYS A 30 14.18 1.69 9.64
CA LYS A 30 13.21 2.70 10.10
C LYS A 30 12.65 3.46 8.89
N PRO A 31 11.32 3.49 8.71
CA PRO A 31 10.73 4.21 7.58
C PRO A 31 11.05 5.70 7.67
N LYS A 32 11.32 6.30 6.51
CA LYS A 32 11.56 7.74 6.37
C LYS A 32 10.55 8.32 5.39
N ILE A 33 10.05 9.51 5.69
CA ILE A 33 9.16 10.24 4.78
C ILE A 33 10.01 10.81 3.66
N VAL A 34 9.76 10.36 2.42
CA VAL A 34 10.41 10.87 1.21
C VAL A 34 9.63 12.01 0.57
N GLY A 35 8.36 12.16 0.93
CA GLY A 35 7.50 13.26 0.51
C GLY A 35 6.03 13.01 0.77
N TYR A 36 5.20 13.94 0.30
CA TYR A 36 3.77 13.99 0.56
C TYR A 36 3.03 14.64 -0.60
N TRP A 37 1.74 14.34 -0.70
CA TRP A 37 0.78 14.99 -1.57
C TRP A 37 -0.59 14.97 -0.91
N SER A 38 -1.45 15.88 -1.35
CA SER A 38 -2.82 16.01 -0.90
C SER A 38 -3.78 15.73 -2.07
N VAL A 39 -4.99 15.25 -1.77
CA VAL A 39 -6.07 15.08 -2.74
C VAL A 39 -7.30 15.78 -2.17
N ASP A 40 -7.81 16.79 -2.88
CA ASP A 40 -8.94 17.58 -2.40
C ASP A 40 -10.32 16.92 -2.64
N GLY A 41 -11.38 17.60 -2.23
CA GLY A 41 -12.76 17.13 -2.42
C GLY A 41 -13.21 16.99 -3.87
N ALA A 42 -12.50 17.63 -4.82
CA ALA A 42 -12.70 17.51 -6.26
C ALA A 42 -11.80 16.43 -6.88
N ARG A 43 -11.06 15.65 -6.07
CA ARG A 43 -10.12 14.59 -6.50
C ARG A 43 -8.92 15.14 -7.29
N ILE A 44 -8.53 16.38 -7.02
CA ILE A 44 -7.37 17.02 -7.64
C ILE A 44 -6.14 16.81 -6.75
N LEU A 45 -5.02 16.44 -7.40
CA LEU A 45 -3.73 16.21 -6.77
C LEU A 45 -3.02 17.55 -6.49
N HIS A 46 -2.60 17.75 -5.25
CA HIS A 46 -1.81 18.90 -4.80
C HIS A 46 -0.49 18.43 -4.19
N HIS A 47 0.61 19.13 -4.45
CA HIS A 47 1.95 18.74 -3.97
C HIS A 47 2.30 19.38 -2.62
N ASP A 48 1.36 19.35 -1.69
CA ASP A 48 1.44 20.01 -0.39
C ASP A 48 0.79 19.18 0.74
N THR A 49 0.74 19.75 1.93
CA THR A 49 0.08 19.19 3.12
C THR A 49 -1.28 19.83 3.40
N SER A 50 -1.93 20.44 2.39
CA SER A 50 -3.21 21.16 2.58
C SER A 50 -4.33 20.28 3.16
N GLN A 51 -4.29 18.98 2.92
CA GLN A 51 -5.27 18.01 3.44
C GLN A 51 -4.80 17.26 4.69
N LEU A 52 -3.62 17.60 5.24
CA LEU A 52 -3.14 17.02 6.49
C LEU A 52 -4.00 17.52 7.66
N ARG A 53 -4.53 16.60 8.45
CA ARG A 53 -5.37 16.92 9.62
C ARG A 53 -4.61 16.64 10.90
N TYR A 54 -4.82 17.51 11.89
CA TYR A 54 -4.26 17.34 13.22
C TYR A 54 -5.26 16.63 14.12
N TYR A 55 -4.76 15.72 14.95
CA TYR A 55 -5.54 15.15 16.03
C TYR A 55 -5.78 16.24 17.09
N ILE A 56 -7.05 16.49 17.38
CA ILE A 56 -7.45 17.37 18.49
C ILE A 56 -7.88 16.44 19.63
N PRO A 57 -7.19 16.46 20.78
CA PRO A 57 -7.54 15.61 21.90
C PRO A 57 -8.93 15.97 22.42
N TYR A 58 -9.74 14.95 22.69
CA TYR A 58 -11.08 15.16 23.21
C TYR A 58 -11.04 15.73 24.64
N LYS A 59 -11.96 16.64 24.95
CA LYS A 59 -12.24 17.05 26.34
C LYS A 59 -13.40 16.19 26.84
N LYS A 60 -13.27 15.64 28.06
CA LYS A 60 -14.19 14.67 28.69
C LYS A 60 -15.65 15.15 28.87
N SER A 61 -15.99 16.39 28.58
CA SER A 61 -17.38 16.84 28.57
C SER A 61 -18.15 16.02 27.54
N LEU A 62 -19.02 15.13 28.03
CA LEU A 62 -19.75 14.12 27.28
C LEU A 62 -20.58 14.73 26.15
N VAL A 63 -20.00 14.82 24.96
CA VAL A 63 -20.73 15.04 23.72
C VAL A 63 -21.00 13.66 23.13
N TYR A 64 -22.28 13.27 23.08
CA TYR A 64 -22.70 12.05 22.40
C TYR A 64 -22.64 12.31 20.89
N TYR A 65 -21.52 11.92 20.26
CA TYR A 65 -21.38 12.00 18.81
C TYR A 65 -22.20 10.88 18.16
N ASP A 66 -23.25 11.23 17.42
CA ASP A 66 -23.93 10.29 16.54
C ASP A 66 -23.11 10.14 15.25
N LEU A 67 -22.56 8.95 15.02
CA LEU A 67 -21.78 8.65 13.81
C LEU A 67 -22.66 8.45 12.57
N ASN A 68 -23.99 8.35 12.74
CA ASN A 68 -24.94 8.31 11.63
C ASN A 68 -25.33 9.72 11.15
N ASP A 69 -25.00 10.76 11.91
CA ASP A 69 -25.28 12.13 11.51
C ASP A 69 -24.58 12.44 10.16
N GLY A 70 -25.35 12.93 9.20
CA GLY A 70 -24.88 13.19 7.84
C GLY A 70 -24.64 11.96 6.94
N LEU A 71 -25.00 10.73 7.36
CA LEU A 71 -24.80 9.51 6.56
C LEU A 71 -25.45 9.59 5.16
N SER A 72 -26.64 10.19 5.06
CA SER A 72 -27.35 10.41 3.79
C SER A 72 -26.64 11.37 2.84
N ASN A 73 -25.78 12.25 3.36
CA ASN A 73 -25.05 13.27 2.60
C ASN A 73 -23.63 12.82 2.23
N VAL A 74 -23.23 11.59 2.59
CA VAL A 74 -21.87 11.08 2.35
C VAL A 74 -21.62 10.93 0.85
N LYS A 75 -20.61 11.66 0.34
CA LYS A 75 -20.04 11.41 -0.98
C LYS A 75 -19.07 10.24 -0.92
N ARG A 76 -19.52 9.06 -1.34
CA ARG A 76 -18.70 7.83 -1.37
C ARG A 76 -17.66 7.87 -2.49
N ARG A 77 -16.54 7.19 -2.28
CA ARG A 77 -15.56 6.94 -3.35
C ARG A 77 -16.17 5.95 -4.35
N ALA A 78 -16.11 6.27 -5.64
CA ALA A 78 -16.52 5.34 -6.69
C ALA A 78 -15.46 4.26 -6.92
N ASP A 79 -15.87 3.04 -7.23
CA ASP A 79 -14.98 1.89 -7.50
C ASP A 79 -14.06 2.15 -8.71
N SER A 80 -14.53 2.98 -9.66
CA SER A 80 -13.73 3.44 -10.80
C SER A 80 -12.44 4.16 -10.41
N TRP A 81 -12.28 4.56 -9.14
CA TRP A 81 -11.11 5.29 -8.63
C TRP A 81 -10.12 4.41 -7.87
N ASP A 82 -10.22 3.08 -7.93
CA ASP A 82 -9.29 2.20 -7.21
C ASP A 82 -7.81 2.40 -7.59
N HIS A 83 -7.55 2.81 -8.83
CA HIS A 83 -6.21 3.12 -9.32
C HIS A 83 -5.74 4.56 -9.03
N GLU A 84 -6.57 5.41 -8.40
CA GLU A 84 -6.26 6.82 -8.07
C GLU A 84 -4.98 6.92 -7.25
N LYS A 85 -4.82 6.05 -6.24
CA LYS A 85 -3.68 6.08 -5.32
C LYS A 85 -2.36 5.81 -6.05
N LEU A 86 -2.31 4.74 -6.85
CA LEU A 86 -1.12 4.38 -7.61
C LEU A 86 -0.79 5.46 -8.64
N ARG A 87 -1.80 5.95 -9.38
CA ARG A 87 -1.63 7.01 -10.37
C ARG A 87 -1.05 8.28 -9.75
N ASN A 88 -1.59 8.72 -8.62
CA ASN A 88 -1.13 9.95 -7.95
C ASN A 88 0.28 9.79 -7.38
N MET A 89 0.61 8.62 -6.83
CA MET A 89 1.97 8.30 -6.38
C MET A 89 2.98 8.36 -7.54
N LEU A 90 2.66 7.76 -8.68
CA LEU A 90 3.54 7.79 -9.86
C LEU A 90 3.71 9.21 -10.41
N LYS A 91 2.64 10.00 -10.50
CA LYS A 91 2.71 11.43 -10.87
C LYS A 91 3.63 12.20 -9.92
N TRP A 92 3.53 11.96 -8.62
CA TRP A 92 4.37 12.60 -7.62
C TRP A 92 5.84 12.23 -7.77
N ILE A 93 6.14 10.94 -8.01
CA ILE A 93 7.51 10.45 -8.26
C ILE A 93 8.09 11.12 -9.50
N LEU A 94 7.34 11.17 -10.60
CA LEU A 94 7.81 11.79 -11.85
C LEU A 94 8.16 13.27 -11.66
N LEU A 95 7.34 14.02 -10.90
CA LEU A 95 7.61 15.42 -10.62
C LEU A 95 8.83 15.62 -9.69
N ASN A 96 9.06 14.70 -8.76
CA ASN A 96 10.13 14.81 -7.76
C ASN A 96 11.36 13.96 -8.08
N LYS A 97 11.47 13.43 -9.31
CA LYS A 97 12.53 12.50 -9.73
C LYS A 97 13.93 13.00 -9.39
N ILE A 98 14.18 14.31 -9.57
CA ILE A 98 15.48 14.95 -9.32
C ILE A 98 15.82 14.83 -7.83
N LYS A 99 14.88 15.17 -6.93
CA LYS A 99 15.07 15.04 -5.48
C LYS A 99 15.28 13.60 -5.02
N ILE A 100 14.67 12.65 -5.71
CA ILE A 100 14.80 11.22 -5.41
C ILE A 100 16.18 10.70 -5.85
N ILE A 101 16.63 11.10 -7.04
CA ILE A 101 17.90 10.65 -7.63
C ILE A 101 19.10 11.36 -6.97
N ASP A 102 19.00 12.67 -6.70
CA ASP A 102 20.07 13.49 -6.12
C ASP A 102 20.27 13.28 -4.61
N ASN A 103 19.49 12.38 -3.99
CA ASN A 103 19.72 12.01 -2.61
C ASN A 103 21.11 11.34 -2.51
N PRO A 104 22.07 11.88 -1.73
CA PRO A 104 23.44 11.34 -1.64
C PRO A 104 23.51 9.91 -1.08
N THR A 105 22.40 9.38 -0.53
CA THR A 105 22.27 7.97 -0.16
C THR A 105 21.87 7.02 -1.30
N ASN A 106 21.48 7.56 -2.46
CA ASN A 106 21.14 6.81 -3.68
C ASN A 106 22.26 6.79 -4.73
N GLN A 107 23.37 7.49 -4.50
CA GLN A 107 24.59 7.32 -5.29
C GLN A 107 25.25 5.99 -4.88
N ARG A 108 25.12 4.98 -5.74
CA ARG A 108 25.93 3.77 -5.76
C ARG A 108 26.86 3.81 -6.95
#